data_AF-A0A5A8EL87-F1
#
_entry.id   AF-A0A5A8EL87-F1
#
_cell.length_a   1.000
_cell.length_b   1.000
_cell.length_c   1.000
_cell.angle_alpha   90.00
_cell.angle_beta   90.00
_cell.angle_gamma   90.00
#
_symmetry.space_group_name_H-M   'P 1'
#
loop_
_entity.id
_entity.type
_entity.pdbx_description
1 polymer ?
#
loop_
_entity_poly.entity_id
_entity_poly.type
_entity_poly.pdbx_seq_one_letter_code
_entity_poly.pdbx_strand_id
1 'polypeptide(L)'
;MPRPDRSRSEELVEYRRIISVDVPRTFHFSECAAFGPEARKEYAANLTDVLVAAVERSAAVHYYQGLNSVAAAALLAKGKDEAQVFVDAFLRVHGAPFCAATLQETQAVLGLVARLVQLLDPSLAELVDSDPVLAQYTSALGPLMTWHTHGSESAKEASIWLKELSSRHPLAAVYVAAAEVIGQRTPLRRAMTASSMEARCAAYGLIAGAVGTVSSWLVAP
;
A
#
# COMPACT_ATOMS: atom_id res chain seq x y z
N MET A 1 7.86 -0.63 26.88
CA MET A 1 7.06 -1.68 27.55
C MET A 1 6.50 -2.60 26.49
N PRO A 2 6.63 -3.94 26.62
CA PRO A 2 5.87 -4.85 25.78
C PRO A 2 4.38 -4.61 26.06
N ARG A 3 3.56 -4.50 25.02
CA ARG A 3 2.10 -4.47 25.20
C ARG A 3 1.70 -5.79 25.85
N PRO A 4 0.74 -5.80 26.79
CA PRO A 4 0.22 -7.05 27.34
C PRO A 4 -0.27 -7.94 26.20
N ASP A 5 -0.02 -9.25 26.33
CA ASP A 5 -0.57 -10.28 25.44
C ASP A 5 -2.10 -10.11 25.43
N ARG A 6 -2.63 -9.67 24.29
CA ARG A 6 -4.08 -9.49 24.09
C ARG A 6 -4.64 -10.83 23.68
N SER A 7 -5.78 -11.20 24.26
CA SER A 7 -6.48 -12.38 23.78
C SER A 7 -6.89 -12.21 22.31
N ARG A 8 -6.96 -13.30 21.54
CA ARG A 8 -7.38 -13.24 20.14
C ARG A 8 -8.72 -12.53 19.96
N SER A 9 -9.65 -12.71 20.90
CA SER A 9 -10.95 -12.04 20.89
C SER A 9 -10.83 -10.52 20.97
N GLU A 10 -9.91 -10.00 21.80
CA GLU A 10 -9.65 -8.55 21.92
C GLU A 10 -9.00 -8.00 20.64
N GLU A 11 -8.10 -8.76 20.01
CA GLU A 11 -7.50 -8.38 18.74
C GLU A 11 -8.54 -8.28 17.62
N LEU A 12 -9.45 -9.25 17.51
CA LEU A 12 -10.50 -9.24 16.49
C LEU A 12 -11.46 -8.06 16.67
N VAL A 13 -11.78 -7.68 17.92
CA VAL A 13 -12.55 -6.46 18.21
C VAL A 13 -11.82 -5.22 17.71
N GLU A 14 -10.52 -5.12 17.98
CA GLU A 14 -9.71 -4.00 17.51
C GLU A 14 -9.57 -3.99 15.98
N TYR A 15 -9.40 -5.13 15.34
CA TYR A 15 -9.35 -5.21 13.87
C TYR A 15 -10.64 -4.77 13.22
N ARG A 16 -11.80 -5.19 13.74
CA ARG A 16 -13.10 -4.70 13.27
C ARG A 16 -13.22 -3.18 13.39
N ARG A 17 -12.68 -2.60 14.47
CA ARG A 17 -12.64 -1.14 14.66
C ARG A 17 -11.72 -0.46 13.63
N ILE A 18 -10.55 -1.01 13.34
CA ILE A 18 -9.64 -0.44 12.35
C ILE A 18 -10.23 -0.56 10.94
N ILE A 19 -10.75 -1.73 10.58
CA ILE A 19 -11.40 -2.02 9.29
C ILE A 19 -12.53 -1.02 9.03
N SER A 20 -13.37 -0.70 10.03
CA SER A 20 -14.49 0.23 9.83
C SER A 20 -14.03 1.67 9.50
N VAL A 21 -12.83 2.06 9.93
CA VAL A 21 -12.23 3.35 9.61
C VAL A 21 -11.50 3.30 8.25
N ASP A 22 -10.93 2.15 7.89
CA ASP A 22 -10.17 1.96 6.64
C ASP A 22 -11.06 1.75 5.40
N VAL A 23 -12.23 1.12 5.54
CA VAL A 23 -13.13 0.84 4.43
C VAL A 23 -13.55 2.11 3.67
N PRO A 24 -13.97 3.21 4.35
CA PRO A 24 -14.29 4.46 3.65
C PRO A 24 -13.12 5.06 2.85
N ARG A 25 -11.86 4.78 3.21
CA ARG A 25 -10.69 5.27 2.47
C ARG A 25 -10.54 4.62 1.10
N THR A 26 -11.25 3.51 0.84
CA THR A 26 -11.21 2.79 -0.45
C THR A 26 -12.13 3.38 -1.52
N PHE A 27 -12.96 4.38 -1.17
CA PHE A 27 -13.81 5.08 -2.14
C PHE A 27 -13.04 5.99 -3.11
N HIS A 28 -11.70 5.96 -3.11
CA HIS A 28 -10.87 6.68 -4.08
C HIS A 28 -10.91 6.06 -5.48
N PHE A 29 -11.28 4.77 -5.61
CA PHE A 29 -11.44 4.15 -6.92
C PHE A 29 -12.57 4.84 -7.70
N SER A 30 -12.30 5.20 -8.95
CA SER A 30 -13.20 5.94 -9.83
C SER A 30 -14.60 5.30 -9.95
N GLU A 31 -14.69 3.97 -9.89
CA GLU A 31 -15.95 3.22 -9.93
C GLU A 31 -16.89 3.60 -8.77
N CYS A 32 -16.32 3.94 -7.61
CA CYS A 32 -17.09 4.34 -6.44
C CYS A 32 -17.75 5.71 -6.59
N ALA A 33 -17.30 6.55 -7.53
CA ALA A 33 -17.93 7.83 -7.80
C ALA A 33 -19.37 7.66 -8.32
N ALA A 34 -19.66 6.57 -9.03
CA ALA A 34 -20.98 6.25 -9.56
C ALA A 34 -21.92 5.60 -8.52
N PHE A 35 -21.42 5.22 -7.33
CA PHE A 35 -22.23 4.54 -6.34
C PHE A 35 -23.22 5.48 -5.66
N GLY A 36 -24.51 5.16 -5.79
CA GLY A 36 -25.57 5.72 -4.94
C GLY A 36 -25.47 5.23 -3.49
N PRO A 37 -26.29 5.76 -2.57
CA PRO A 37 -26.20 5.47 -1.13
C PRO A 37 -26.27 3.98 -0.79
N GLU A 38 -27.20 3.23 -1.39
CA GLU A 38 -27.34 1.79 -1.14
C GLU A 38 -26.13 1.00 -1.68
N ALA A 39 -25.66 1.32 -2.88
CA ALA A 39 -24.47 0.68 -3.45
C ALA A 39 -23.21 0.94 -2.61
N ARG A 40 -23.05 2.16 -2.05
CA ARG A 40 -21.95 2.47 -1.13
C ARG A 40 -22.03 1.65 0.16
N LYS A 41 -23.23 1.50 0.70
CA LYS A 41 -23.48 0.70 1.91
C LYS A 41 -23.22 -0.79 1.67
N GLU A 42 -23.70 -1.32 0.55
CA GLU A 42 -23.47 -2.70 0.14
C GLU A 42 -21.97 -2.98 -0.11
N TYR A 43 -21.30 -2.10 -0.86
CA TYR A 43 -19.86 -2.19 -1.07
C TYR A 43 -19.08 -2.19 0.25
N ALA A 44 -19.37 -1.24 1.15
CA ALA A 44 -18.69 -1.15 2.44
C ALA A 44 -18.94 -2.39 3.31
N ALA A 45 -20.18 -2.92 3.31
CA ALA A 45 -20.52 -4.15 4.01
C ALA A 45 -19.76 -5.35 3.44
N ASN A 46 -19.77 -5.51 2.11
CA ASN A 46 -19.07 -6.61 1.45
C ASN A 46 -17.55 -6.56 1.66
N LEU A 47 -16.94 -5.37 1.60
CA LEU A 47 -15.52 -5.22 1.87
C LEU A 47 -15.18 -5.50 3.34
N THR A 48 -16.02 -5.04 4.26
CA THR A 48 -15.88 -5.35 5.69
C THR A 48 -15.92 -6.86 5.92
N ASP A 49 -16.91 -7.54 5.34
CA ASP A 49 -17.04 -9.00 5.46
C ASP A 49 -15.79 -9.73 4.95
N VAL A 50 -15.25 -9.30 3.79
CA VAL A 50 -14.02 -9.90 3.21
C VAL A 50 -12.83 -9.75 4.16
N LEU A 51 -12.62 -8.54 4.70
CA LEU A 51 -11.50 -8.24 5.59
C LEU A 51 -11.64 -8.93 6.96
N VAL A 52 -12.85 -8.93 7.53
CA VAL A 52 -13.14 -9.60 8.81
C VAL A 52 -12.96 -11.11 8.68
N ALA A 53 -13.50 -11.71 7.62
CA ALA A 53 -13.32 -13.14 7.38
C ALA A 53 -11.84 -13.50 7.21
N ALA A 54 -11.04 -12.66 6.53
CA ALA A 54 -9.61 -12.91 6.35
C ALA A 54 -8.85 -12.98 7.68
N VAL A 55 -9.15 -12.07 8.63
CA VAL A 55 -8.51 -12.08 9.95
C VAL A 55 -9.07 -13.17 10.87
N GLU A 56 -10.35 -13.52 10.76
CA GLU A 56 -10.96 -14.56 11.61
C GLU A 56 -10.53 -15.98 11.22
N ARG A 57 -10.27 -16.22 9.94
CA ARG A 57 -9.87 -17.54 9.41
C ARG A 57 -8.49 -18.00 9.87
N SER A 58 -7.59 -17.09 10.26
CA SER A 58 -6.23 -17.43 10.65
C SER A 58 -5.71 -16.52 11.75
N ALA A 59 -5.27 -17.13 12.87
CA ALA A 59 -4.61 -16.40 13.95
C ALA A 59 -3.25 -15.81 13.54
N ALA A 60 -2.64 -16.30 12.45
CA ALA A 60 -1.38 -15.74 11.92
C ALA A 60 -1.58 -14.43 11.14
N VAL A 61 -2.83 -14.03 10.90
CA VAL A 61 -3.16 -12.79 10.20
C VAL A 61 -3.47 -11.70 11.22
N HIS A 62 -2.50 -10.80 11.40
CA HIS A 62 -2.72 -9.50 12.02
C HIS A 62 -3.11 -8.49 10.92
N TYR A 63 -4.22 -7.76 11.13
CA TYR A 63 -4.65 -6.75 10.18
C TYR A 63 -3.62 -5.62 10.07
N TYR A 64 -3.32 -5.19 8.84
CA TYR A 64 -2.46 -4.06 8.57
C TYR A 64 -3.17 -3.05 7.65
N GLN A 65 -2.88 -1.75 7.83
CA GLN A 65 -3.42 -0.68 7.00
C GLN A 65 -2.81 -0.75 5.59
N GLY A 66 -3.65 -0.97 4.58
CA GLY A 66 -3.24 -1.23 3.20
C GLY A 66 -3.86 -2.50 2.63
N LEU A 67 -4.18 -3.48 3.48
CA LEU A 67 -4.91 -4.70 3.08
C LEU A 67 -6.29 -4.35 2.52
N ASN A 68 -6.95 -3.32 3.07
CA ASN A 68 -8.20 -2.77 2.56
C ASN A 68 -8.12 -2.36 1.09
N SER A 69 -6.99 -1.82 0.61
CA SER A 69 -6.85 -1.44 -0.79
C SER A 69 -6.79 -2.66 -1.71
N VAL A 70 -6.02 -3.70 -1.33
CA VAL A 70 -5.93 -4.96 -2.09
C VAL A 70 -7.28 -5.67 -2.13
N ALA A 71 -7.96 -5.76 -0.99
CA ALA A 71 -9.29 -6.38 -0.89
C ALA A 71 -10.36 -5.59 -1.67
N ALA A 72 -10.31 -4.25 -1.63
CA ALA A 72 -11.20 -3.39 -2.41
C ALA A 72 -11.02 -3.58 -3.91
N ALA A 73 -9.77 -3.59 -4.38
CA ALA A 73 -9.45 -3.86 -5.78
C ALA A 73 -9.97 -5.23 -6.23
N ALA A 74 -9.78 -6.27 -5.41
CA ALA A 74 -10.28 -7.60 -5.69
C ALA A 74 -11.81 -7.64 -5.72
N LEU A 75 -12.48 -7.00 -4.75
CA LEU A 75 -13.93 -6.93 -4.64
C LEU A 75 -14.56 -6.24 -5.87
N LEU A 76 -14.04 -5.08 -6.25
CA LEU A 76 -14.55 -4.33 -7.39
C LEU A 76 -14.30 -5.04 -8.73
N ALA A 77 -13.18 -5.76 -8.86
CA ALA A 77 -12.83 -6.47 -10.08
C ALA A 77 -13.52 -7.83 -10.25
N LYS A 78 -13.84 -8.52 -9.15
CA LYS A 78 -14.24 -9.94 -9.16
C LYS A 78 -15.53 -10.26 -8.42
N GLY A 79 -16.06 -9.34 -7.63
CA GLY A 79 -17.17 -9.60 -6.71
C GLY A 79 -16.73 -10.32 -5.44
N LYS A 80 -17.68 -10.45 -4.49
CA LYS A 80 -17.39 -10.82 -3.09
C LYS A 80 -16.72 -12.18 -2.93
N ASP A 81 -17.29 -13.22 -3.53
CA ASP A 81 -16.84 -14.60 -3.29
C ASP A 81 -15.44 -14.84 -3.86
N GLU A 82 -15.19 -14.38 -5.08
CA GLU A 82 -13.86 -14.45 -5.70
C GLU A 82 -12.84 -13.56 -4.98
N ALA A 83 -13.26 -12.39 -4.48
CA ALA A 83 -12.39 -11.52 -3.69
C ALA A 83 -11.97 -12.19 -2.39
N GLN A 84 -12.86 -12.91 -1.70
CA GLN A 84 -12.49 -13.66 -0.49
C GLN A 84 -11.42 -14.71 -0.80
N VAL A 85 -11.64 -15.52 -1.83
CA VAL A 85 -10.69 -16.57 -2.24
C VAL A 85 -9.34 -15.96 -2.60
N PHE A 86 -9.36 -14.84 -3.32
CA PHE A 86 -8.17 -14.10 -3.71
C PHE A 86 -7.41 -13.56 -2.49
N VAL A 87 -8.09 -12.87 -1.58
CA VAL A 87 -7.47 -12.29 -0.38
C VAL A 87 -6.87 -13.38 0.51
N ASP A 88 -7.58 -14.49 0.71
CA ASP A 88 -7.09 -15.63 1.48
C ASP A 88 -5.80 -16.21 0.86
N ALA A 89 -5.74 -16.31 -0.47
CA ALA A 89 -4.54 -16.78 -1.17
C ALA A 89 -3.39 -15.77 -1.12
N PHE A 90 -3.69 -14.48 -1.32
CA PHE A 90 -2.74 -13.39 -1.24
C PHE A 90 -2.05 -13.36 0.14
N LEU A 91 -2.82 -13.45 1.23
CA LEU A 91 -2.30 -13.40 2.59
C LEU A 91 -1.39 -14.58 2.96
N ARG A 92 -1.55 -15.74 2.31
CA ARG A 92 -0.68 -16.91 2.54
C ARG A 92 0.72 -16.77 1.91
N VAL A 93 0.87 -15.91 0.91
CA VAL A 93 2.09 -15.84 0.11
C VAL A 93 2.66 -14.43 0.06
N HIS A 94 1.91 -13.49 -0.52
CA HIS A 94 2.39 -12.15 -0.82
C HIS A 94 2.17 -11.17 0.34
N GLY A 95 1.03 -11.28 1.03
CA GLY A 95 0.68 -10.43 2.18
C GLY A 95 1.30 -10.89 3.50
N ALA A 96 1.79 -12.14 3.58
CA ALA A 96 2.26 -12.74 4.83
C ALA A 96 3.30 -11.89 5.59
N PRO A 97 4.31 -11.26 4.94
CA PRO A 97 5.30 -10.44 5.64
C PRO A 97 4.74 -9.20 6.35
N PHE A 98 3.55 -8.73 5.96
CA PHE A 98 2.89 -7.55 6.52
C PHE A 98 1.84 -7.91 7.59
N CYS A 99 1.50 -9.20 7.70
CA CYS A 99 0.53 -9.72 8.66
C CYS A 99 1.17 -10.22 9.95
N ALA A 100 2.50 -10.21 10.08
CA ALA A 100 3.18 -10.68 11.28
C ALA A 100 2.93 -9.76 12.48
N ALA A 101 2.98 -10.33 13.69
CA ALA A 101 2.83 -9.57 14.94
C ALA A 101 3.95 -8.53 15.14
N THR A 102 5.08 -8.72 14.45
CA THR A 102 6.25 -7.83 14.50
C THR A 102 6.57 -7.31 13.11
N LEU A 103 7.37 -6.25 13.04
CA LEU A 103 7.79 -5.67 11.77
C LEU A 103 9.02 -6.38 11.16
N GLN A 104 9.51 -7.48 11.74
CA GLN A 104 10.76 -8.11 11.33
C GLN A 104 10.71 -8.58 9.87
N GLU A 105 9.62 -9.25 9.48
CA GLU A 105 9.41 -9.75 8.12
C GLU A 105 9.20 -8.58 7.13
N THR A 106 8.46 -7.56 7.54
CA THR A 106 8.30 -6.32 6.76
C THR A 106 9.65 -5.64 6.53
N GLN A 107 10.48 -5.51 7.56
CA GLN A 107 11.84 -4.95 7.46
C GLN A 107 12.72 -5.79 6.55
N ALA A 108 12.61 -7.11 6.57
CA ALA A 108 13.34 -7.97 5.66
C ALA A 108 12.97 -7.70 4.20
N VAL A 109 11.67 -7.55 3.88
CA VAL A 109 11.20 -7.21 2.53
C VAL A 109 11.70 -5.82 2.09
N LEU A 110 11.63 -4.82 2.97
CA LEU A 110 12.18 -3.48 2.68
C LEU A 110 13.69 -3.52 2.46
N GLY A 111 14.41 -4.35 3.23
CA GLY A 111 15.83 -4.58 3.06
C GLY A 111 16.18 -5.12 1.68
N LEU A 112 15.35 -5.98 1.10
CA LEU A 112 15.52 -6.45 -0.28
C LEU A 112 15.41 -5.30 -1.29
N VAL A 113 14.43 -4.41 -1.12
CA VAL A 113 14.30 -3.21 -1.97
C VAL A 113 15.54 -2.34 -1.86
N ALA A 114 15.98 -2.02 -0.64
CA ALA A 114 17.16 -1.20 -0.40
C ALA A 114 18.42 -1.80 -1.06
N ARG A 115 18.60 -3.12 -0.96
CA ARG A 115 19.72 -3.81 -1.62
C ARG A 115 19.61 -3.78 -3.14
N LEU A 116 18.42 -3.93 -3.72
CA LEU A 116 18.24 -3.81 -5.17
C LEU A 116 18.57 -2.39 -5.65
N VAL A 117 18.11 -1.36 -4.95
CA VAL A 117 18.44 0.04 -5.26
C VAL A 117 19.94 0.27 -5.14
N GLN A 118 20.58 -0.22 -4.08
CA GLN A 118 22.03 -0.11 -3.90
C GLN A 118 22.83 -0.80 -5.02
N LEU A 119 22.37 -1.94 -5.52
CA LEU A 119 23.04 -2.66 -6.61
C LEU A 119 22.86 -1.98 -7.97
N LEU A 120 21.68 -1.41 -8.23
CA LEU A 120 21.31 -0.86 -9.54
C LEU A 120 21.62 0.64 -9.68
N ASP A 121 21.53 1.38 -8.58
CA ASP A 121 21.88 2.81 -8.53
C ASP A 121 22.50 3.16 -7.15
N PRO A 122 23.78 2.83 -6.94
CA PRO A 122 24.49 3.13 -5.69
C PRO A 122 24.45 4.62 -5.33
N SER A 123 24.46 5.49 -6.34
CA SER A 123 24.44 6.95 -6.15
C SER A 123 23.11 7.42 -5.58
N LEU A 124 22.00 6.82 -6.02
CA LEU A 124 20.68 7.06 -5.46
C LEU A 124 20.55 6.48 -4.04
N ALA A 125 21.10 5.28 -3.81
CA ALA A 125 21.07 4.67 -2.48
C ALA A 125 21.79 5.54 -1.44
N GLU A 126 23.01 6.01 -1.75
CA GLU A 126 23.75 6.94 -0.90
C GLU A 126 22.96 8.23 -0.65
N LEU A 127 22.28 8.73 -1.69
CA LEU A 127 21.44 9.92 -1.60
C LEU A 127 20.31 9.76 -0.59
N VAL A 128 19.56 8.66 -0.72
CA VAL A 128 18.43 8.33 0.15
C VAL A 128 18.88 8.08 1.58
N ASP A 129 20.02 7.41 1.77
CA ASP A 129 20.58 7.14 3.10
C ASP A 129 21.11 8.41 3.79
N SER A 130 21.49 9.43 3.02
CA SER A 130 22.02 10.70 3.54
C SER A 130 20.95 11.67 4.08
N ASP A 131 19.68 11.48 3.73
CA ASP A 131 18.58 12.39 4.09
C ASP A 131 17.34 11.61 4.56
N PRO A 132 16.96 11.71 5.85
CA PRO A 132 15.79 11.02 6.39
C PRO A 132 14.46 11.41 5.71
N VAL A 133 14.34 12.62 5.18
CA VAL A 133 13.14 13.07 4.45
C VAL A 133 13.06 12.35 3.11
N LEU A 134 14.20 12.19 2.43
CA LEU A 134 14.27 11.39 1.20
C LEU A 134 13.94 9.94 1.46
N ALA A 135 14.51 9.34 2.51
CA ALA A 135 14.21 7.97 2.92
C ALA A 135 12.71 7.74 3.15
N GLN A 136 11.99 8.73 3.71
CA GLN A 136 10.54 8.65 3.86
C GLN A 136 9.80 8.77 2.52
N TYR A 137 10.19 9.71 1.66
CA TYR A 137 9.54 9.96 0.37
C TYR A 137 9.75 8.81 -0.62
N THR A 138 10.91 8.16 -0.60
CA THR A 138 11.23 6.99 -1.42
C THR A 138 10.90 5.66 -0.73
N SER A 139 10.10 5.70 0.34
CA SER A 139 9.77 4.48 1.08
C SER A 139 8.89 3.55 0.24
N ALA A 140 9.40 2.34 -0.02
CA ALA A 140 8.67 1.29 -0.70
C ALA A 140 7.55 0.65 0.15
N LEU A 141 7.42 1.01 1.43
CA LEU A 141 6.48 0.37 2.35
C LEU A 141 5.03 0.49 1.89
N GLY A 142 4.59 1.69 1.51
CA GLY A 142 3.21 1.92 1.05
C GLY A 142 2.84 1.09 -0.19
N PRO A 143 3.61 1.19 -1.30
CA PRO A 143 3.41 0.38 -2.49
C PRO A 143 3.41 -1.13 -2.20
N LEU A 144 4.31 -1.61 -1.34
CA LEU A 144 4.38 -3.02 -0.99
C LEU A 144 3.17 -3.50 -0.16
N MET A 145 2.77 -2.75 0.88
CA MET A 145 1.63 -3.11 1.74
C MET A 145 0.31 -3.10 0.97
N THR A 146 0.17 -2.14 0.05
CA THR A 146 -1.03 -2.01 -0.80
C THR A 146 -0.93 -2.81 -2.09
N TRP A 147 0.17 -3.53 -2.31
CA TRP A 147 0.45 -4.27 -3.55
C TRP A 147 0.21 -3.42 -4.83
N HIS A 148 0.64 -2.15 -4.75
CA HIS A 148 0.50 -1.10 -5.77
C HIS A 148 -0.94 -0.70 -6.12
N THR A 149 -1.97 -1.26 -5.47
CA THR A 149 -3.37 -0.98 -5.82
C THR A 149 -3.81 0.42 -5.40
N HIS A 150 -3.27 0.96 -4.31
CA HIS A 150 -3.66 2.27 -3.79
C HIS A 150 -3.30 3.44 -4.72
N GLY A 151 -2.28 3.26 -5.57
CA GLY A 151 -1.91 4.28 -6.56
C GLY A 151 -2.77 4.26 -7.83
N SER A 152 -3.67 3.28 -7.96
CA SER A 152 -4.50 3.12 -9.16
C SER A 152 -5.72 4.02 -9.11
N GLU A 153 -6.08 4.64 -10.24
CA GLU A 153 -7.28 5.50 -10.31
C GLU A 153 -8.55 4.65 -10.34
N SER A 154 -8.49 3.47 -10.96
CA SER A 154 -9.62 2.56 -11.12
C SER A 154 -9.33 1.16 -10.60
N ALA A 155 -10.39 0.44 -10.23
CA ALA A 155 -10.32 -0.99 -9.93
C ALA A 155 -9.86 -1.80 -11.14
N LYS A 156 -10.18 -1.35 -12.36
CA LYS A 156 -9.64 -1.94 -13.59
C LYS A 156 -8.11 -1.89 -13.61
N GLU A 157 -7.51 -0.73 -13.33
CA GLU A 157 -6.05 -0.60 -13.25
C GLU A 157 -5.48 -1.43 -12.11
N ALA A 158 -6.08 -1.37 -10.93
CA ALA A 158 -5.67 -2.18 -9.79
C ALA A 158 -5.72 -3.69 -10.11
N SER A 159 -6.71 -4.14 -10.89
CA SER A 159 -6.84 -5.55 -11.29
C SER A 159 -5.68 -6.03 -12.17
N ILE A 160 -5.03 -5.13 -12.92
CA ILE A 160 -3.82 -5.46 -13.69
C ILE A 160 -2.69 -5.78 -12.72
N TRP A 161 -2.49 -4.98 -11.66
CA TRP A 161 -1.53 -5.30 -10.60
C TRP A 161 -1.85 -6.65 -9.97
N LEU A 162 -3.12 -6.89 -9.62
CA LEU A 162 -3.51 -8.16 -9.00
C LEU A 162 -3.15 -9.35 -9.90
N LYS A 163 -3.41 -9.26 -11.20
CA LYS A 163 -3.12 -10.31 -12.18
C LYS A 163 -1.62 -10.48 -12.43
N GLU A 164 -0.90 -9.40 -12.69
CA GLU A 164 0.53 -9.44 -13.04
C GLU A 164 1.37 -9.93 -11.87
N LEU A 165 1.06 -9.50 -10.64
CA LEU A 165 1.84 -9.90 -9.48
C LEU A 165 1.48 -11.31 -8.99
N SER A 166 0.22 -11.75 -9.12
CA SER A 166 -0.20 -13.11 -8.72
C SER A 166 0.29 -14.20 -9.69
N SER A 167 0.57 -13.85 -10.95
CA SER A 167 1.08 -14.77 -11.96
C SER A 167 2.60 -14.90 -11.97
N ARG A 168 3.30 -14.15 -11.11
CA ARG A 168 4.77 -14.08 -11.05
C ARG A 168 5.31 -14.58 -9.72
N HIS A 169 6.65 -14.67 -9.65
CA HIS A 169 7.36 -15.01 -8.42
C HIS A 169 6.95 -14.06 -7.27
N PRO A 170 6.85 -14.52 -6.00
CA PRO A 170 6.40 -13.69 -4.87
C PRO A 170 7.17 -12.37 -4.67
N LEU A 171 8.43 -12.32 -5.11
CA LEU A 171 9.26 -11.12 -5.09
C LEU A 171 8.96 -10.11 -6.22
N ALA A 172 8.00 -10.37 -7.11
CA ALA A 172 7.65 -9.46 -8.20
C ALA A 172 7.33 -8.04 -7.69
N ALA A 173 6.56 -7.91 -6.61
CA ALA A 173 6.26 -6.62 -6.00
C ALA A 173 7.52 -5.91 -5.44
N VAL A 174 8.50 -6.67 -4.95
CA VAL A 174 9.79 -6.14 -4.48
C VAL A 174 10.58 -5.54 -5.64
N TYR A 175 10.60 -6.21 -6.79
CA TYR A 175 11.25 -5.67 -7.99
C TYR A 175 10.55 -4.43 -8.53
N VAL A 176 9.22 -4.42 -8.55
CA VAL A 176 8.44 -3.25 -8.97
C VAL A 176 8.71 -2.08 -8.04
N ALA A 177 8.64 -2.28 -6.72
CA ALA A 177 8.92 -1.23 -5.75
C ALA A 177 10.36 -0.67 -5.88
N ALA A 178 11.36 -1.52 -6.13
CA ALA A 178 12.72 -1.06 -6.41
C ALA A 178 12.79 -0.22 -7.70
N ALA A 179 12.10 -0.65 -8.77
CA ALA A 179 12.02 0.10 -10.01
C ALA A 179 11.32 1.46 -9.83
N GLU A 180 10.27 1.54 -9.01
CA GLU A 180 9.59 2.80 -8.66
C GLU A 180 10.54 3.76 -7.94
N VAL A 181 11.31 3.27 -6.95
CA VAL A 181 12.31 4.09 -6.25
C VAL A 181 13.38 4.62 -7.21
N ILE A 182 13.92 3.75 -8.07
CA ILE A 182 14.92 4.14 -9.07
C ILE A 182 14.34 5.14 -10.07
N GLY A 183 13.07 4.98 -10.45
CA GLY A 183 12.35 5.91 -11.33
C GLY A 183 12.30 7.35 -10.80
N GLN A 184 12.39 7.54 -9.48
CA GLN A 184 12.41 8.86 -8.85
C GLN A 184 13.78 9.55 -8.88
N ARG A 185 14.83 8.94 -9.43
CA ARG A 185 16.19 9.51 -9.48
C ARG A 185 16.23 10.95 -9.96
N THR A 186 15.59 11.25 -11.07
CA THR A 186 15.62 12.59 -11.69
C THR A 186 14.94 13.66 -10.83
N PRO A 187 13.68 13.49 -10.38
CA PRO A 187 13.05 14.46 -9.48
C PRO A 187 13.80 14.62 -8.16
N LEU A 188 14.31 13.54 -7.57
CA LEU A 188 15.09 13.58 -6.32
C LEU A 188 16.35 14.43 -6.45
N ARG A 189 17.15 14.22 -7.50
CA ARG A 189 18.36 15.02 -7.73
C ARG A 189 18.05 16.50 -7.94
N ARG A 190 16.95 16.82 -8.64
CA ARG A 190 16.49 18.21 -8.83
C ARG A 190 16.10 18.85 -7.51
N ALA A 191 15.36 18.13 -6.67
CA ALA A 191 14.95 18.62 -5.36
C ALA A 191 16.17 18.94 -4.48
N MET A 192 17.22 18.13 -4.51
CA MET A 192 18.41 18.41 -3.69
C MET A 192 19.23 19.61 -4.15
N THR A 193 19.24 19.90 -5.45
CA THR A 193 19.86 21.13 -5.96
C THR A 193 19.03 22.39 -5.69
N ALA A 194 17.79 22.24 -5.22
CA ALA A 194 16.94 23.36 -4.91
C ALA A 194 17.38 24.07 -3.61
N SER A 195 17.57 25.37 -3.73
CA SER A 195 18.03 26.26 -2.64
C SER A 195 16.94 26.62 -1.63
N SER A 196 15.67 26.30 -1.91
CA SER A 196 14.54 26.58 -1.02
C SER A 196 13.67 25.36 -0.79
N MET A 197 12.97 25.33 0.35
CA MET A 197 12.00 24.28 0.69
C MET A 197 10.86 24.22 -0.34
N GLU A 198 10.37 25.36 -0.81
CA GLU A 198 9.34 25.42 -1.85
C GLU A 198 9.79 24.76 -3.16
N ALA A 199 11.03 25.01 -3.58
CA ALA A 199 11.58 24.40 -4.78
C ALA A 199 11.88 22.90 -4.60
N ARG A 200 12.21 22.45 -3.38
CA ARG A 200 12.25 21.03 -3.02
C ARG A 200 10.86 20.39 -3.14
N CYS A 201 9.85 20.99 -2.52
CA CYS A 201 8.47 20.52 -2.57
C CYS A 201 7.92 20.50 -4.01
N ALA A 202 8.22 21.51 -4.83
CA ALA A 202 7.85 21.54 -6.25
C ALA A 202 8.56 20.45 -7.07
N ALA A 203 9.84 20.17 -6.80
CA ALA A 203 10.58 19.09 -7.46
C ALA A 203 10.08 17.69 -7.05
N TYR A 204 9.51 17.55 -5.86
CA TYR A 204 8.77 16.35 -5.41
C TYR A 204 7.30 16.30 -5.90
N GLY A 205 6.83 17.30 -6.66
CA GLY A 205 5.43 17.38 -7.08
C GLY A 205 4.42 17.62 -5.94
N LEU A 206 4.89 18.01 -4.75
CA LEU A 206 4.06 18.27 -3.56
C LEU A 206 3.34 19.64 -3.63
N ILE A 207 3.76 20.51 -4.55
CA ILE A 207 3.10 21.77 -4.87
C ILE A 207 2.61 21.68 -6.32
N ALA A 208 1.29 21.75 -6.50
CA ALA A 208 0.67 21.74 -7.82
C ALA A 208 1.09 22.99 -8.61
N GLY A 209 1.89 22.81 -9.66
CA GLY A 209 2.29 23.92 -10.53
C GLY A 209 3.45 23.67 -11.50
N ALA A 210 4.22 22.59 -11.38
CA ALA A 210 5.43 22.43 -12.20
C ALA A 210 5.42 21.29 -13.24
N VAL A 211 4.75 20.16 -13.03
CA VAL A 211 4.62 19.10 -14.05
C VAL A 211 3.31 18.33 -13.81
N GLY A 212 2.60 18.01 -14.89
CA GLY A 212 1.27 17.40 -14.85
C GLY A 212 1.17 16.08 -14.09
N THR A 213 -0.02 15.90 -13.50
CA THR A 213 -0.65 14.68 -12.99
C THR A 213 -0.13 14.00 -11.70
N VAL A 214 -0.99 14.13 -10.68
CA VAL A 214 -1.36 13.24 -9.56
C VAL A 214 -0.36 12.99 -8.43
N SER A 215 -0.67 13.53 -7.24
CA SER A 215 -1.25 12.72 -6.15
C SER A 215 -1.62 13.59 -4.94
N SER A 216 -2.86 13.43 -4.49
CA SER A 216 -3.47 14.14 -3.36
C SER A 216 -2.91 13.64 -2.03
N TRP A 217 -1.76 14.15 -1.61
CA TRP A 217 -1.15 13.77 -0.32
C TRP A 217 -1.14 14.87 0.75
N LEU A 218 -1.73 16.05 0.49
CA LEU A 218 -1.54 17.18 1.41
C LEU A 218 -2.74 18.11 1.61
N VAL A 219 -3.97 17.65 1.37
CA VAL A 219 -5.16 18.41 1.79
C VAL A 219 -6.19 17.51 2.45
N ALA A 220 -6.11 17.37 3.77
CA ALA A 220 -7.25 17.51 4.67
C ALA A 220 -6.75 17.69 6.13
N PRO A 221 -7.36 18.60 6.91
CA PRO A 221 -7.27 18.61 8.37
C PRO A 221 -7.99 17.42 9.00
#